data_AF-A0A7V5SRR9-F1
#
_entry.id   AF-A0A7V5SRR9-F1
#
_cell.length_a   1.000
_cell.length_b   1.000
_cell.length_c   1.000
_cell.angle_alpha   90.00
_cell.angle_beta   90.00
_cell.angle_gamma   90.00
#
_symmetry.space_group_name_H-M   'P 1'
#
loop_
_entity.id
_entity.type
_entity.pdbx_description
1 polymer ?
#
loop_
_entity_poly.entity_id
_entity_poly.type
_entity_poly.pdbx_seq_one_letter_code
_entity_poly.pdbx_strand_id
1 'polypeptide(L)'
;MINFKELNGIPLIISPNLGKPQFISIAKENLGSINNFEVELLVIAYIEQDNNQMFEFFKNNIKLQPILKMNSTIKKGERGDFIDGNIIEVTAAPLISMFDENLILNYDIESPRENLVYENIFQDRRKFFILKVKFSLNNELKKLISIKRNLLFDLIQQVKLNEDFDNKLSNSKDNKKRTIYRINYHSIVLTLQNWEDFTIVHATDLHIAKRNDEILGVILKNYNNKLITNLIRLIRTIINIKRHLSKRSKKNEPIEKRFINPNNNLRLFIKQMNELYENNLIDFIILTGDLIDFCYCSDNIVESDEFELHNTNWGIFYNIILN
;
A
#
# COMPACT_ATOMS: atom_id res chain seq x y z
N MET A 1 11.86 5.49 -8.02
CA MET A 1 12.26 4.51 -6.98
C MET A 1 13.76 4.68 -6.77
N ILE A 2 14.23 5.01 -5.57
CA ILE A 2 15.68 5.25 -5.34
C ILE A 2 16.41 3.92 -5.54
N ASN A 3 17.41 3.89 -6.41
CA ASN A 3 18.20 2.68 -6.62
C ASN A 3 19.05 2.43 -5.37
N PHE A 4 19.04 1.22 -4.80
CA PHE A 4 19.84 0.89 -3.62
C PHE A 4 21.34 1.20 -3.80
N LYS A 5 21.82 1.23 -5.06
CA LYS A 5 23.19 1.65 -5.39
C LYS A 5 23.46 3.12 -5.05
N GLU A 6 22.46 3.99 -5.09
CA GLU A 6 22.57 5.42 -4.74
C GLU A 6 22.67 5.64 -3.23
N LEU A 7 22.31 4.63 -2.42
CA LEU A 7 22.35 4.69 -0.97
C LEU A 7 23.62 4.05 -0.38
N ASN A 8 24.67 3.85 -1.18
CA ASN A 8 25.90 3.22 -0.70
C ASN A 8 26.49 4.01 0.48
N GLY A 9 26.94 3.33 1.52
CA GLY A 9 27.42 3.94 2.77
C GLY A 9 26.33 4.37 3.76
N ILE A 10 25.05 4.30 3.40
CA ILE A 10 23.95 4.77 4.25
C ILE A 10 23.28 3.60 5.00
N PRO A 11 23.17 3.66 6.34
CA PRO A 11 22.33 2.76 7.13
C PRO A 11 20.88 2.82 6.67
N LEU A 12 20.16 1.69 6.69
CA LEU A 12 18.80 1.60 6.19
C LEU A 12 17.84 1.11 7.27
N ILE A 13 16.71 1.80 7.43
CA ILE A 13 15.59 1.28 8.20
C ILE A 13 14.85 0.24 7.36
N ILE A 14 14.75 -0.99 7.88
CA ILE A 14 14.13 -2.12 7.20
C ILE A 14 12.82 -2.58 7.85
N SER A 15 12.62 -2.29 9.14
CA SER A 15 11.36 -2.54 9.85
C SER A 15 11.07 -1.40 10.84
N PRO A 16 9.79 -1.02 11.05
CA PRO A 16 8.59 -1.56 10.39
C PRO A 16 8.42 -1.05 8.95
N ASN A 17 7.56 -1.74 8.19
CA ASN A 17 7.23 -1.45 6.80
C ASN A 17 5.81 -1.93 6.44
N LEU A 18 5.33 -1.69 5.21
CA LEU A 18 3.98 -2.06 4.75
C LEU A 18 3.67 -3.56 4.92
N GLY A 19 4.66 -4.45 4.83
CA GLY A 19 4.47 -5.89 5.00
C GLY A 19 4.20 -6.30 6.46
N LYS A 20 4.67 -5.51 7.42
CA LYS A 20 4.46 -5.74 8.86
C LYS A 20 4.48 -4.40 9.61
N PRO A 21 3.37 -3.64 9.60
CA PRO A 21 3.27 -2.44 10.39
C PRO A 21 3.43 -2.75 11.89
N GLN A 22 4.08 -1.85 12.63
CA GLN A 22 4.09 -1.92 14.08
C GLN A 22 2.81 -1.30 14.64
N PHE A 23 2.05 -2.08 15.40
CA PHE A 23 0.84 -1.63 16.09
C PHE A 23 1.17 -1.19 17.51
N ILE A 24 0.75 0.02 17.86
CA ILE A 24 0.96 0.62 19.17
C ILE A 24 -0.42 0.90 19.75
N SER A 25 -0.83 0.05 20.69
CA SER A 25 -2.07 0.23 21.42
C SER A 25 -1.90 1.28 22.52
N ILE A 26 -2.82 2.24 22.56
CA ILE A 26 -2.95 3.23 23.61
C ILE A 26 -4.27 3.00 24.31
N ALA A 27 -4.22 2.70 25.61
CA ALA A 27 -5.43 2.62 26.42
C ALA A 27 -6.20 3.96 26.36
N LYS A 28 -7.51 3.89 26.08
CA LYS A 28 -8.34 5.06 25.80
C LYS A 28 -8.32 6.10 26.93
N GLU A 29 -8.31 5.62 28.17
CA GLU A 29 -8.20 6.40 29.40
C GLU A 29 -6.88 7.21 29.48
N ASN A 30 -5.82 6.73 28.83
CA ASN A 30 -4.51 7.36 28.84
C ASN A 30 -4.33 8.39 27.71
N LEU A 31 -5.30 8.54 26.80
CA LEU A 31 -5.15 9.41 25.63
C LEU A 31 -4.96 10.89 26.01
N GLY A 32 -5.60 11.35 27.09
CA GLY A 32 -5.43 12.72 27.59
C GLY A 32 -4.03 12.98 28.15
N SER A 33 -3.41 11.97 28.76
CA SER A 33 -2.10 12.06 29.39
C SER A 33 -0.94 11.68 28.48
N ILE A 34 -1.19 10.91 27.41
CA ILE A 34 -0.13 10.45 26.52
C ILE A 34 0.38 11.61 25.68
N ASN A 35 1.63 12.00 25.91
CA ASN A 35 2.30 13.02 25.10
C ASN A 35 3.20 12.39 24.05
N ASN A 36 3.64 11.16 24.27
CA ASN A 36 4.61 10.50 23.41
C ASN A 36 4.33 9.00 23.34
N PHE A 37 4.81 8.36 22.28
CA PHE A 37 4.87 6.91 22.16
C PHE A 37 6.26 6.50 21.64
N GLU A 38 6.60 5.25 21.85
CA GLU A 38 7.90 4.67 21.51
C GLU A 38 7.73 3.60 20.43
N VAL A 39 8.70 3.53 19.54
CA VAL A 39 8.74 2.64 18.37
C VAL A 39 10.12 2.00 18.33
N GLU A 40 10.19 0.73 17.95
CA GLU A 40 11.46 0.05 17.72
C GLU A 40 11.67 -0.13 16.23
N LEU A 41 12.81 0.35 15.75
CA LEU A 41 13.17 0.30 14.34
C LEU A 41 14.33 -0.66 14.15
N LEU A 42 14.19 -1.59 13.21
CA LEU A 42 15.30 -2.42 12.79
C LEU A 42 16.08 -1.73 11.69
N VAL A 43 17.37 -1.55 11.93
CA VAL A 43 18.31 -0.91 11.01
C VAL A 43 19.37 -1.91 10.58
N ILE A 44 19.76 -1.84 9.31
CA ILE A 44 20.93 -2.54 8.77
C ILE A 44 21.98 -1.54 8.30
N ALA A 45 23.23 -1.80 8.66
CA ALA A 45 24.37 -0.91 8.51
C ALA A 45 25.66 -1.69 8.15
N TYR A 46 26.72 -0.96 7.86
CA TYR A 46 28.04 -1.53 7.55
C TYR A 46 28.70 -2.08 8.82
N ILE A 47 29.56 -3.09 8.66
CA ILE A 47 30.23 -3.79 9.78
C ILE A 47 31.01 -2.84 10.70
N GLU A 48 31.65 -1.83 10.11
CA GLU A 48 32.47 -0.83 10.81
C GLU A 48 31.65 0.10 11.70
N GLN A 49 30.33 0.14 11.52
CA GLN A 49 29.49 1.09 12.24
C GLN A 49 29.22 0.63 13.67
N ASP A 50 29.22 1.57 14.62
CA ASP A 50 28.91 1.33 16.02
C ASP A 50 27.62 2.04 16.48
N ASN A 51 27.20 1.80 17.72
CA ASN A 51 25.97 2.37 18.26
C ASN A 51 25.99 3.91 18.29
N ASN A 52 27.15 4.53 18.53
CA ASN A 52 27.28 5.99 18.60
C ASN A 52 27.16 6.61 17.21
N GLN A 53 27.81 6.00 16.21
CA GLN A 53 27.70 6.42 14.82
C GLN A 53 26.25 6.27 14.30
N MET A 54 25.56 5.20 14.68
CA MET A 54 24.13 5.03 14.37
C MET A 54 23.25 6.07 15.07
N PHE A 55 23.49 6.33 16.35
CA PHE A 55 22.77 7.36 17.09
C PHE A 55 22.90 8.72 16.40
N GLU A 56 24.14 9.17 16.13
CA GLU A 56 24.37 10.46 15.47
C GLU A 56 23.87 10.49 14.02
N PHE A 57 23.95 9.38 13.29
CA PHE A 57 23.40 9.31 11.93
C PHE A 57 21.87 9.50 11.91
N PHE A 58 21.15 8.89 12.84
CA PHE A 58 19.68 8.95 12.85
C PHE A 58 19.10 10.12 13.65
N LYS A 59 19.92 10.81 14.44
CA LYS A 59 19.56 12.02 15.17
C LYS A 59 18.99 13.08 14.23
N ASN A 60 17.72 13.44 14.43
CA ASN A 60 16.94 14.38 13.60
C ASN A 60 16.70 13.92 12.14
N ASN A 61 16.99 12.66 11.82
CA ASN A 61 16.83 12.11 10.47
C ASN A 61 15.70 11.07 10.38
N ILE A 62 14.93 10.89 11.44
CA ILE A 62 13.74 10.02 11.47
C ILE A 62 12.51 10.88 11.72
N LYS A 63 11.49 10.70 10.89
CA LYS A 63 10.19 11.38 11.04
C LYS A 63 9.05 10.40 10.81
N LEU A 64 7.89 10.71 11.38
CA LEU A 64 6.62 10.10 10.98
C LEU A 64 5.80 11.07 10.16
N GLN A 65 5.01 10.52 9.25
CA GLN A 65 4.05 11.28 8.48
C GLN A 65 2.68 10.60 8.56
N PRO A 66 1.65 11.25 9.13
CA PRO A 66 0.28 10.73 9.05
C PRO A 66 -0.12 10.57 7.59
N ILE A 67 -0.80 9.46 7.27
CA ILE A 67 -1.21 9.20 5.88
C ILE A 67 -2.28 10.16 5.40
N LEU A 68 -3.14 10.63 6.32
CA LEU A 68 -4.21 11.56 6.03
C LEU A 68 -3.99 12.87 6.81
N LYS A 69 -4.05 13.97 6.08
CA LYS A 69 -4.07 15.33 6.61
C LYS A 69 -5.46 15.64 7.13
N MET A 70 -5.50 16.10 8.37
CA MET A 70 -6.70 16.37 9.16
C MET A 70 -7.75 17.25 8.50
N ASN A 71 -7.32 18.32 7.82
CA ASN A 71 -8.21 19.34 7.25
C ASN A 71 -8.20 19.32 5.72
N SER A 72 -7.82 18.21 5.09
CA SER A 72 -7.84 18.16 3.64
C SER A 72 -9.28 18.23 3.15
N THR A 73 -9.62 19.33 2.49
CA THR A 73 -10.89 19.51 1.77
C THR A 73 -10.89 18.78 0.43
N ILE A 74 -9.74 18.22 0.04
CA ILE A 74 -9.51 17.53 -1.22
C ILE A 74 -9.82 16.04 -1.01
N LYS A 75 -10.67 15.48 -1.89
CA LYS A 75 -11.05 14.05 -1.86
C LYS A 75 -9.87 13.09 -2.01
N LYS A 76 -8.77 13.55 -2.61
CA LYS A 76 -7.50 12.82 -2.70
C LYS A 76 -6.73 13.07 -1.41
N GLY A 77 -6.53 12.01 -0.61
CA GLY A 77 -5.86 12.10 0.68
C GLY A 77 -4.49 12.76 0.56
N GLU A 78 -4.37 13.97 1.12
CA GLU A 78 -3.08 14.60 1.36
C GLU A 78 -2.44 13.98 2.60
N ARG A 79 -1.11 13.83 2.60
CA ARG A 79 -0.39 13.39 3.79
C ARG A 79 -0.29 14.52 4.81
N GLY A 80 -0.25 14.17 6.09
CA GLY A 80 -0.09 15.10 7.20
C GLY A 80 1.31 15.70 7.29
N ASP A 81 1.49 16.60 8.25
CA ASP A 81 2.79 17.21 8.54
C ASP A 81 3.72 16.22 9.23
N PHE A 82 5.03 16.46 9.12
CA PHE A 82 6.03 15.60 9.74
C PHE A 82 6.06 15.73 11.26
N ILE A 83 6.31 14.60 11.92
CA ILE A 83 6.54 14.48 13.35
C ILE A 83 7.97 14.01 13.55
N ASP A 84 8.83 14.83 14.15
CA ASP A 84 10.22 14.45 14.37
C ASP A 84 10.35 13.35 15.44
N GLY A 85 11.20 12.37 15.15
CA GLY A 85 11.55 11.29 16.08
C GLY A 85 12.78 11.63 16.89
N ASN A 86 12.73 11.34 18.18
CA ASN A 86 13.85 11.47 19.11
C ASN A 86 14.42 10.08 19.41
N ILE A 87 15.67 9.83 19.02
CA ILE A 87 16.36 8.57 19.35
C ILE A 87 16.59 8.53 20.86
N ILE A 88 16.07 7.49 21.52
CA ILE A 88 16.29 7.22 22.94
C ILE A 88 17.53 6.34 23.09
N GLU A 89 17.60 5.28 22.30
CA GLU A 89 18.58 4.22 22.48
C GLU A 89 18.94 3.58 21.14
N VAL A 90 20.19 3.14 21.03
CA VAL A 90 20.67 2.29 19.93
C VAL A 90 21.38 1.09 20.52
N THR A 91 20.91 -0.10 20.20
CA THR A 91 21.52 -1.37 20.58
C THR A 91 21.91 -2.17 19.35
N ALA A 92 23.03 -2.88 19.42
CA ALA A 92 23.37 -3.84 18.39
C ALA A 92 22.40 -5.03 18.47
N ALA A 93 21.84 -5.42 17.34
CA ALA A 93 20.91 -6.54 17.26
C ALA A 93 21.69 -7.80 16.83
N PRO A 94 21.64 -8.89 17.61
CA PRO A 94 22.37 -10.10 17.26
C PRO A 94 21.78 -10.75 16.00
N LEU A 95 22.65 -11.31 15.16
CA LEU A 95 22.21 -12.20 14.09
C LEU A 95 21.67 -13.48 14.72
N ILE A 96 20.50 -13.88 14.27
CA ILE A 96 19.86 -15.13 14.64
C ILE A 96 20.07 -16.13 13.51
N SER A 97 20.47 -17.35 13.89
CA SER A 97 20.75 -18.39 12.92
C SER A 97 19.47 -18.84 12.21
N MET A 98 19.60 -19.15 10.92
CA MET A 98 18.50 -19.73 10.13
C MET A 98 18.02 -21.10 10.65
N PHE A 99 18.83 -21.75 11.50
CA PHE A 99 18.54 -23.05 12.10
C PHE A 99 18.02 -22.98 13.53
N ASP A 100 17.75 -21.78 14.06
CA ASP A 100 17.15 -21.65 15.39
C ASP A 100 15.69 -22.14 15.37
N GLU A 101 15.43 -23.29 15.99
CA GLU A 101 14.11 -23.91 16.04
C GLU A 101 13.08 -23.01 16.74
N ASN A 102 13.52 -22.13 17.66
CA ASN A 102 12.62 -21.21 18.35
C ASN A 102 12.09 -20.11 17.42
N LEU A 103 12.83 -19.76 16.35
CA LEU A 103 12.36 -18.80 15.35
C LEU A 103 11.24 -19.35 14.48
N ILE A 104 11.29 -20.65 14.16
CA ILE A 104 10.27 -21.33 13.36
C ILE A 104 8.95 -21.34 14.14
N LEU A 105 9.02 -21.53 15.46
CA LEU A 105 7.85 -21.58 16.34
C LEU A 105 7.29 -20.19 16.67
N ASN A 106 8.14 -19.17 16.80
CA ASN A 106 7.73 -17.82 17.20
C ASN A 106 7.39 -16.88 16.02
N TYR A 107 7.48 -17.36 14.77
CA TYR A 107 7.17 -16.59 13.55
C TYR A 107 7.83 -15.21 13.48
N ASP A 108 8.98 -15.01 14.15
CA ASP A 108 9.68 -13.74 14.09
C ASP A 108 10.54 -13.68 12.83
N ILE A 109 9.86 -13.52 11.70
CA ILE A 109 10.44 -13.51 10.35
C ILE A 109 11.39 -12.33 10.13
N GLU A 110 11.37 -11.34 11.03
CA GLU A 110 12.05 -10.06 10.86
C GLU A 110 13.21 -9.82 11.82
N SER A 111 13.50 -10.76 12.71
CA SER A 111 14.76 -10.72 13.45
C SER A 111 15.96 -10.68 12.47
N PRO A 112 17.09 -10.04 12.84
CA PRO A 112 18.31 -10.09 12.04
C PRO A 112 18.66 -11.53 11.69
N ARG A 113 18.60 -11.93 10.43
CA ARG A 113 18.87 -13.32 10.03
C ARG A 113 20.15 -13.43 9.23
N GLU A 114 20.85 -14.53 9.47
CA GLU A 114 22.06 -14.86 8.72
C GLU A 114 21.80 -14.97 7.20
N ASN A 115 20.66 -15.51 6.77
CA ASN A 115 20.35 -15.67 5.35
C ASN A 115 20.23 -14.34 4.60
N LEU A 116 19.70 -13.29 5.24
CA LEU A 116 19.62 -11.94 4.64
C LEU A 116 21.02 -11.37 4.35
N VAL A 117 22.00 -11.73 5.19
CA VAL A 117 23.41 -11.37 5.01
C VAL A 117 24.06 -12.24 3.94
N TYR A 118 23.82 -13.55 3.96
CA TYR A 118 24.39 -14.50 2.99
C TYR A 118 23.93 -14.22 1.55
N GLU A 119 22.65 -13.90 1.36
CA GLU A 119 22.08 -13.58 0.05
C GLU A 119 22.48 -12.17 -0.44
N ASN A 120 23.21 -11.39 0.37
CA ASN A 120 23.71 -10.07 0.02
C ASN A 120 22.59 -9.10 -0.42
N ILE A 121 21.36 -9.29 0.10
CA ILE A 121 20.16 -8.51 -0.24
C ILE A 121 20.40 -7.01 -0.02
N PHE A 122 21.14 -6.68 1.04
CA PHE A 122 21.46 -5.31 1.44
C PHE A 122 22.91 -4.90 1.11
N GLN A 123 23.54 -5.57 0.13
CA GLN A 123 24.92 -5.33 -0.26
C GLN A 123 25.87 -5.51 0.94
N ASP A 124 26.82 -4.59 1.11
CA ASP A 124 27.83 -4.64 2.17
C ASP A 124 27.31 -4.31 3.58
N ARG A 125 26.00 -4.05 3.73
CA ARG A 125 25.37 -3.84 5.04
C ARG A 125 25.08 -5.20 5.66
N ARG A 126 25.77 -5.51 6.75
CA ARG A 126 25.74 -6.84 7.40
C ARG A 126 25.56 -6.80 8.91
N LYS A 127 25.48 -5.59 9.49
CA LYS A 127 25.33 -5.39 10.92
C LYS A 127 23.97 -4.78 11.22
N PHE A 128 23.28 -5.31 12.23
CA PHE A 128 21.94 -4.90 12.58
C PHE A 128 21.91 -4.14 13.89
N PHE A 129 20.97 -3.20 14.00
CA PHE A 129 20.75 -2.37 15.17
C PHE A 129 19.26 -2.23 15.44
N ILE A 130 18.88 -2.17 16.71
CA ILE A 130 17.56 -1.75 17.15
C ILE A 130 17.68 -0.29 17.61
N LEU A 131 16.86 0.56 17.00
CA LEU A 131 16.73 1.96 17.39
C LEU A 131 15.41 2.12 18.12
N LYS A 132 15.48 2.57 19.37
CA LYS A 132 14.29 2.95 20.13
C LYS A 132 14.02 4.43 19.92
N VAL A 133 12.89 4.76 19.31
CA VAL A 133 12.56 6.13 18.88
C VAL A 133 11.27 6.60 19.53
N LYS A 134 11.31 7.81 20.06
CA LYS A 134 10.17 8.47 20.70
C LYS A 134 9.57 9.54 19.80
N PHE A 135 8.27 9.47 19.60
CA PHE A 135 7.51 10.47 18.85
C PHE A 135 6.52 11.19 19.75
N SER A 136 6.39 12.51 19.55
CA SER A 136 5.47 13.35 20.30
C SER A 136 4.13 13.47 19.58
N LEU A 137 3.03 13.29 20.31
CA LEU A 137 1.67 13.49 19.83
C LEU A 137 1.22 14.92 20.10
N ASN A 138 1.00 15.69 19.03
CA ASN A 138 0.38 17.01 19.15
C ASN A 138 -1.13 16.87 19.47
N ASN A 139 -1.75 17.96 19.92
CA ASN A 139 -3.17 17.98 20.32
C ASN A 139 -4.12 17.61 19.16
N GLU A 140 -3.72 17.91 17.93
CA GLU A 140 -4.50 17.62 16.73
C GLU A 140 -4.60 16.10 16.49
N LEU A 141 -3.48 15.39 16.55
CA LEU A 141 -3.45 13.93 16.41
C LEU A 141 -4.18 13.23 17.56
N LYS A 142 -4.04 13.73 18.80
CA LYS A 142 -4.80 13.23 19.96
C LYS A 142 -6.30 13.35 19.74
N LYS A 143 -6.75 14.49 19.20
CA LYS A 143 -8.16 14.66 18.84
C LYS A 143 -8.58 13.68 17.75
N LEU A 144 -7.76 13.47 16.72
CA LEU A 144 -8.13 12.57 15.63
C LEU A 144 -8.23 11.11 16.07
N ILE A 145 -7.24 10.60 16.80
CA ILE A 145 -7.30 9.22 17.28
C ILE A 145 -8.48 8.98 18.23
N SER A 146 -8.90 10.00 19.00
CA SER A 146 -10.12 9.92 19.82
C SER A 146 -11.40 9.73 19.00
N ILE A 147 -11.39 10.21 17.75
CA ILE A 147 -12.54 10.14 16.83
C ILE A 147 -12.47 8.85 15.97
N LYS A 148 -11.29 8.53 15.41
CA LYS A 148 -11.11 7.49 14.38
C LYS A 148 -10.59 6.15 14.92
N ARG A 149 -10.28 6.07 16.21
CA ARG A 149 -9.72 4.90 16.93
C ARG A 149 -8.34 4.44 16.49
N ASN A 150 -7.97 4.59 15.23
CA ASN A 150 -6.65 4.27 14.72
C ASN A 150 -6.10 5.39 13.82
N LEU A 151 -4.78 5.47 13.73
CA LEU A 151 -4.01 6.36 12.87
C LEU A 151 -2.88 5.59 12.23
N LEU A 152 -2.70 5.76 10.93
CA LEU A 152 -1.64 5.13 10.16
C LEU A 152 -0.59 6.17 9.79
N PHE A 153 0.68 5.78 9.88
CA PHE A 153 1.82 6.62 9.60
C PHE A 153 2.79 5.95 8.64
N ASP A 154 3.36 6.76 7.75
CA ASP A 154 4.61 6.42 7.07
C ASP A 154 5.80 6.76 7.96
N LEU A 155 6.86 5.96 7.87
CA LEU A 155 8.14 6.23 8.49
C LEU A 155 9.11 6.79 7.45
N ILE A 156 9.65 7.97 7.75
CA ILE A 156 10.50 8.74 6.85
C ILE A 156 11.93 8.75 7.39
N GLN A 157 12.85 8.26 6.58
CA GLN A 157 14.29 8.41 6.79
C GLN A 157 14.80 9.55 5.90
N GLN A 158 15.28 10.62 6.51
CA GLN A 158 15.92 11.73 5.84
C GLN A 158 17.43 11.47 5.72
N VAL A 159 17.96 11.56 4.51
CA VAL A 159 19.37 11.32 4.21
C VAL A 159 19.95 12.57 3.56
N LYS A 160 20.95 13.18 4.20
CA LYS A 160 21.73 14.28 3.63
C LYS A 160 22.90 13.68 2.86
N LEU A 161 22.94 13.90 1.55
CA LEU A 161 24.08 13.49 0.74
C LEU A 161 25.23 14.48 0.93
N ASN A 162 26.45 13.94 1.04
CA ASN A 162 27.67 14.75 1.04
C ASN A 162 28.07 15.09 -0.41
N GLU A 163 28.87 16.15 -0.58
CA GLU A 163 29.31 16.67 -1.88
C GLU A 163 29.98 15.61 -2.77
N ASP A 164 30.70 14.65 -2.17
CA ASP A 164 31.35 13.53 -2.89
C ASP A 164 30.36 12.57 -3.57
N PHE A 165 29.14 12.44 -3.03
CA PHE A 165 28.08 11.63 -3.63
C PHE A 165 27.36 12.38 -4.76
N ASP A 166 27.14 13.69 -4.61
CA ASP A 166 26.45 14.52 -5.59
C ASP A 166 27.22 14.63 -6.93
N ASN A 167 28.56 14.59 -6.87
CA ASN A 167 29.44 14.63 -8.05
C ASN A 167 29.32 13.40 -8.97
N LYS A 168 28.89 12.23 -8.46
CA LYS A 168 28.68 11.02 -9.28
C LYS A 168 27.28 10.93 -9.87
N LEU A 169 26.28 11.55 -9.23
CA LEU A 169 24.88 11.44 -9.62
C LEU A 169 24.38 12.58 -10.50
N SER A 170 25.11 13.70 -10.59
CA SER A 170 24.61 14.86 -11.31
C SER A 170 25.68 15.54 -12.17
N ASN A 171 25.41 15.66 -13.47
CA ASN A 171 26.08 16.63 -14.36
C ASN A 171 25.66 18.09 -14.05
N SER A 172 25.13 18.34 -12.85
CA SER A 172 24.56 19.62 -12.43
C SER A 172 25.61 20.41 -11.67
N LYS A 173 25.94 21.62 -12.14
CA LYS A 173 26.92 22.53 -11.52
C LYS A 173 26.42 23.20 -10.22
N ASP A 174 25.25 22.81 -9.71
CA ASP A 174 24.69 23.37 -8.50
C ASP A 174 25.13 22.57 -7.27
N ASN A 175 26.15 23.06 -6.56
CA ASN A 175 26.68 22.54 -5.28
C ASN A 175 25.68 22.69 -4.10
N LYS A 176 24.40 22.36 -4.29
CA LYS A 176 23.40 22.36 -3.21
C LYS A 176 23.31 20.96 -2.62
N LYS A 177 23.70 20.84 -1.34
CA LYS A 177 23.50 19.63 -0.52
C LYS A 177 22.10 19.06 -0.75
N ARG A 178 22.02 17.89 -1.38
CA ARG A 178 20.76 17.23 -1.66
C ARG A 178 20.28 16.44 -0.44
N THR A 179 19.01 16.60 -0.10
CA THR A 179 18.33 15.75 0.88
C THR A 179 17.44 14.75 0.15
N ILE A 180 17.57 13.49 0.49
CA ILE A 180 16.74 12.39 0.00
C ILE A 180 15.83 11.91 1.14
N TYR A 181 14.59 11.56 0.79
CA TYR A 181 13.64 10.94 1.72
C TYR A 181 13.38 9.51 1.29
N ARG A 182 13.69 8.56 2.17
CA ARG A 182 13.26 7.16 2.04
C ARG A 182 12.02 6.97 2.90
N ILE A 183 11.01 6.35 2.32
CA ILE A 183 9.70 6.17 2.94
C ILE A 183 9.47 4.67 3.12
N ASN A 184 9.30 4.24 4.36
CA ASN A 184 8.63 2.99 4.65
C ASN A 184 7.14 3.34 4.78
N TYR A 185 6.35 2.93 3.79
CA TYR A 185 4.92 3.23 3.74
C TYR A 185 4.14 2.45 4.79
N HIS A 186 3.08 3.04 5.34
CA HIS A 186 2.11 2.36 6.22
C HIS A 186 2.77 1.53 7.33
N SER A 187 3.80 2.09 7.97
CA SER A 187 4.71 1.32 8.83
C SER A 187 4.31 1.33 10.29
N ILE A 188 3.55 2.31 10.75
CA ILE A 188 3.15 2.40 12.16
C ILE A 188 1.66 2.66 12.25
N VAL A 189 0.98 1.86 13.07
CA VAL A 189 -0.41 2.03 13.43
C VAL A 189 -0.48 2.42 14.89
N LEU A 190 -1.05 3.57 15.19
CA LEU A 190 -1.45 3.94 16.53
C LEU A 190 -2.93 3.61 16.70
N THR A 191 -3.31 2.86 17.72
CA THR A 191 -4.69 2.37 17.89
C THR A 191 -5.17 2.48 19.33
N LEU A 192 -6.46 2.74 19.53
CA LEU A 192 -7.13 2.65 20.84
C LEU A 192 -7.71 1.27 21.12
N GLN A 193 -7.55 0.34 20.17
CA GLN A 193 -8.08 -1.01 20.28
C GLN A 193 -7.04 -1.99 20.82
N ASN A 194 -7.55 -3.06 21.43
CA ASN A 194 -6.76 -4.25 21.74
C ASN A 194 -6.87 -5.26 20.59
N TRP A 195 -5.92 -6.20 20.53
CA TRP A 195 -5.92 -7.25 19.51
C TRP A 195 -7.21 -8.09 19.48
N GLU A 196 -7.87 -8.23 20.63
CA GLU A 196 -9.11 -8.99 20.80
C GLU A 196 -10.35 -8.27 20.22
N ASP A 197 -10.25 -6.96 19.99
CA ASP A 197 -11.40 -6.11 19.66
C ASP A 197 -11.43 -5.63 18.20
N PHE A 198 -10.42 -6.00 17.40
CA PHE A 198 -10.33 -5.55 16.01
C PHE A 198 -11.45 -6.09 15.14
N THR A 199 -12.10 -5.19 14.40
CA THR A 199 -13.03 -5.57 13.34
C THR A 199 -12.35 -5.44 11.99
N ILE A 200 -12.15 -6.58 11.33
CA ILE A 200 -11.43 -6.67 10.05
C ILE A 200 -12.39 -7.16 8.98
N VAL A 201 -12.38 -6.49 7.82
CA VAL A 201 -13.00 -7.01 6.60
C VAL A 201 -11.92 -7.64 5.75
N HIS A 202 -12.09 -8.92 5.41
CA HIS A 202 -11.19 -9.65 4.54
C HIS A 202 -11.87 -9.90 3.19
N ALA A 203 -11.22 -9.47 2.10
CA ALA A 203 -11.69 -9.69 0.73
C ALA A 203 -10.57 -10.27 -0.14
N THR A 204 -10.96 -11.09 -1.10
CA THR A 204 -10.09 -11.79 -2.06
C THR A 204 -10.77 -11.82 -3.43
N ASP A 205 -10.03 -12.17 -4.48
CA ASP A 205 -10.58 -12.47 -5.80
C ASP A 205 -11.36 -11.29 -6.39
N LEU A 206 -10.77 -10.10 -6.38
CA LEU A 206 -11.38 -8.91 -6.94
C LEU A 206 -11.45 -8.97 -8.48
N HIS A 207 -10.46 -9.64 -9.11
CA HIS A 207 -10.37 -9.87 -10.56
C HIS A 207 -10.62 -8.59 -11.38
N ILE A 208 -10.03 -7.47 -10.94
CA ILE A 208 -10.20 -6.18 -11.58
C ILE A 208 -9.50 -6.17 -12.93
N ALA A 209 -10.25 -5.81 -13.97
CA ALA A 209 -9.70 -5.71 -15.32
C ALA A 209 -10.47 -4.71 -16.18
N LYS A 210 -9.79 -4.19 -17.20
CA LYS A 210 -10.36 -3.30 -18.22
C LYS A 210 -11.56 -3.93 -18.92
N ARG A 211 -11.43 -5.21 -19.26
CA ARG A 211 -12.46 -5.98 -19.95
C ARG A 211 -13.80 -5.97 -19.22
N ASN A 212 -13.81 -5.88 -17.89
CA ASN A 212 -15.04 -5.88 -17.09
C ASN A 212 -15.93 -4.67 -17.41
N ASP A 213 -15.32 -3.50 -17.68
CA ASP A 213 -16.05 -2.28 -18.04
C ASP A 213 -16.47 -2.27 -19.53
N GLU A 214 -15.74 -2.98 -20.41
CA GLU A 214 -15.94 -2.94 -21.87
C GLU A 214 -16.82 -4.08 -22.42
N ILE A 215 -16.81 -5.25 -21.76
CA ILE A 215 -17.38 -6.49 -22.29
C ILE A 215 -18.89 -6.39 -22.56
N LEU A 216 -19.64 -5.64 -21.74
CA LEU A 216 -21.07 -5.44 -21.98
C LEU A 216 -21.30 -4.73 -23.32
N GLY A 217 -20.51 -3.71 -23.64
CA GLY A 217 -20.58 -3.01 -24.93
C GLY A 217 -20.28 -3.94 -26.10
N VAL A 218 -19.28 -4.81 -25.95
CA VAL A 218 -18.94 -5.83 -26.96
C VAL A 218 -20.09 -6.83 -27.15
N ILE A 219 -20.67 -7.33 -26.06
CA ILE A 219 -21.79 -8.27 -26.10
C ILE A 219 -23.00 -7.63 -26.79
N LEU A 220 -23.36 -6.39 -26.43
CA LEU A 220 -24.49 -5.67 -27.01
C LEU A 220 -24.27 -5.40 -28.51
N LYS A 221 -23.06 -5.00 -28.91
CA LYS A 221 -22.71 -4.80 -30.32
C LYS A 221 -22.87 -6.11 -31.11
N ASN A 222 -22.35 -7.22 -30.59
CA ASN A 222 -22.46 -8.52 -31.24
C ASN A 222 -23.90 -9.05 -31.27
N TYR A 223 -24.67 -8.82 -30.20
CA TYR A 223 -26.09 -9.18 -30.15
C TYR A 223 -26.91 -8.38 -31.16
N ASN A 224 -26.69 -7.07 -31.28
CA ASN A 224 -27.36 -6.21 -32.25
C ASN A 224 -26.97 -6.58 -33.68
N ASN A 225 -25.69 -6.88 -33.94
CA ASN A 225 -25.25 -7.37 -35.25
C ASN A 225 -25.90 -8.73 -35.59
N LYS A 226 -26.06 -9.62 -34.60
CA LYS A 226 -26.75 -10.90 -34.75
C LYS A 226 -28.26 -10.72 -34.95
N LEU A 227 -28.88 -9.76 -34.28
CA LEU A 227 -30.28 -9.38 -34.48
C LEU A 227 -30.48 -8.77 -35.86
N ILE A 228 -29.62 -7.87 -36.33
CA ILE A 228 -29.70 -7.26 -37.66
C ILE A 228 -29.49 -8.30 -38.75
N THR A 229 -28.50 -9.19 -38.62
CA THR A 229 -28.30 -10.29 -39.57
C THR A 229 -29.46 -11.29 -39.54
N ASN A 230 -30.01 -11.59 -38.35
CA ASN A 230 -31.22 -12.38 -38.22
C ASN A 230 -32.45 -11.65 -38.78
N LEU A 231 -32.57 -10.33 -38.64
CA LEU A 231 -33.66 -9.52 -39.18
C LEU A 231 -33.58 -9.45 -40.70
N ILE A 232 -32.38 -9.31 -41.29
CA ILE A 232 -32.15 -9.40 -42.74
C ILE A 232 -32.52 -10.80 -43.24
N ARG A 233 -32.14 -11.85 -42.50
CA ARG A 233 -32.52 -13.23 -42.80
C ARG A 233 -34.02 -13.45 -42.61
N LEU A 234 -34.64 -12.84 -41.61
CA LEU A 234 -36.07 -12.91 -41.31
C LEU A 234 -36.86 -12.11 -42.34
N ILE A 235 -36.41 -10.95 -42.82
CA ILE A 235 -37.02 -10.20 -43.93
C ILE A 235 -36.99 -11.04 -45.21
N ARG A 236 -35.89 -11.76 -45.47
CA ARG A 236 -35.81 -12.77 -46.54
C ARG A 236 -36.76 -13.97 -46.33
N THR A 237 -37.14 -14.27 -45.08
CA THR A 237 -38.02 -15.40 -44.73
C THR A 237 -39.49 -14.98 -44.53
N ILE A 238 -39.77 -13.71 -44.19
CA ILE A 238 -41.07 -13.07 -43.99
C ILE A 238 -41.73 -12.77 -45.34
N ILE A 239 -40.94 -12.66 -46.41
CA ILE A 239 -41.44 -12.81 -47.78
C ILE A 239 -42.12 -14.19 -47.97
N ASN A 240 -41.89 -15.19 -47.11
CA ASN A 240 -42.47 -16.52 -47.27
C ASN A 240 -43.40 -17.04 -46.16
N ILE A 241 -43.36 -16.59 -44.90
CA ILE A 241 -44.16 -17.30 -43.87
C ILE A 241 -44.79 -16.34 -42.85
N LYS A 242 -46.05 -15.98 -43.11
CA LYS A 242 -47.04 -15.67 -42.07
C LYS A 242 -47.21 -16.90 -41.18
N ARG A 243 -46.90 -16.78 -39.90
CA ARG A 243 -47.72 -17.22 -38.74
C ARG A 243 -46.86 -17.61 -37.55
N HIS A 244 -47.41 -17.32 -36.37
CA HIS A 244 -47.25 -18.07 -35.11
C HIS A 244 -45.81 -18.07 -34.54
N LEU A 245 -45.53 -17.55 -33.34
CA LEU A 245 -46.15 -17.94 -32.07
C LEU A 245 -45.69 -17.03 -30.92
N SER A 246 -46.59 -16.88 -29.97
CA SER A 246 -46.40 -16.44 -28.60
C SER A 246 -45.62 -17.47 -27.77
N LYS A 247 -44.83 -16.99 -26.80
CA LYS A 247 -44.73 -17.49 -25.40
C LYS A 247 -43.62 -16.72 -24.67
N ARG A 248 -44.02 -15.69 -23.90
CA ARG A 248 -43.15 -14.96 -22.96
C ARG A 248 -42.90 -15.84 -21.73
N SER A 249 -41.67 -16.30 -21.56
CA SER A 249 -41.15 -16.76 -20.27
C SER A 249 -40.53 -15.58 -19.52
N LYS A 250 -40.39 -15.70 -18.19
CA LYS A 250 -39.81 -14.72 -17.25
C LYS A 250 -38.31 -14.45 -17.50
N LYS A 251 -37.94 -14.08 -18.73
CA LYS A 251 -36.57 -13.90 -19.26
C LYS A 251 -36.38 -12.50 -19.85
N ASN A 252 -37.22 -11.54 -19.44
CA ASN A 252 -37.37 -10.23 -20.08
C ASN A 252 -36.56 -9.10 -19.43
N GLU A 253 -35.72 -9.38 -18.42
CA GLU A 253 -34.81 -8.34 -17.96
C GLU A 253 -33.68 -8.16 -18.99
N PRO A 254 -33.45 -6.92 -19.47
CA PRO A 254 -32.36 -6.61 -20.37
C PRO A 254 -31.03 -7.11 -19.80
N ILE A 255 -30.11 -7.54 -20.67
CA ILE A 255 -28.80 -8.09 -20.27
C ILE A 255 -28.00 -7.09 -19.41
N GLU A 256 -28.22 -5.80 -19.66
CA GLU A 256 -27.68 -4.67 -18.93
C GLU A 256 -28.05 -4.69 -17.44
N LYS A 257 -29.28 -5.14 -17.11
CA LYS A 257 -29.73 -5.24 -15.71
C LYS A 257 -29.15 -6.46 -14.98
N ARG A 258 -28.72 -7.46 -15.73
CA ARG A 258 -28.23 -8.74 -15.22
C ARG A 258 -26.71 -8.84 -15.20
N PHE A 259 -26.04 -7.93 -15.90
CA PHE A 259 -24.59 -7.92 -16.01
C PHE A 259 -23.98 -7.46 -14.68
N ILE A 260 -23.15 -8.32 -14.09
CA ILE A 260 -22.39 -8.01 -12.89
C ILE A 260 -21.00 -7.59 -13.35
N ASN A 261 -20.63 -6.36 -13.01
CA ASN A 261 -19.30 -5.82 -13.30
C ASN A 261 -18.46 -5.85 -12.01
N PRO A 262 -17.41 -6.68 -11.93
CA PRO A 262 -16.51 -6.72 -10.77
C PRO A 262 -15.93 -5.34 -10.39
N ASN A 263 -15.61 -4.49 -11.37
CA ASN A 263 -15.10 -3.14 -11.11
C ASN A 263 -16.16 -2.28 -10.40
N ASN A 264 -17.44 -2.42 -10.76
CA ASN A 264 -18.54 -1.73 -10.06
C ASN A 264 -18.79 -2.30 -8.67
N ASN A 265 -18.64 -3.62 -8.48
CA ASN A 265 -18.75 -4.23 -7.16
C ASN A 265 -17.65 -3.72 -6.23
N LEU A 266 -16.41 -3.56 -6.71
CA LEU A 266 -15.34 -2.96 -5.91
C LEU A 266 -15.65 -1.50 -5.55
N ARG A 267 -16.19 -0.69 -6.48
CA ARG A 267 -16.64 0.68 -6.18
C ARG A 267 -17.73 0.73 -5.11
N LEU A 268 -18.70 -0.19 -5.19
CA LEU A 268 -19.76 -0.33 -4.19
C LEU A 268 -19.19 -0.77 -2.83
N PHE A 269 -18.27 -1.73 -2.84
CA PHE A 269 -17.55 -2.19 -1.65
C PHE A 269 -16.81 -1.02 -0.97
N ILE A 270 -16.01 -0.25 -1.72
CA ILE A 270 -15.30 0.92 -1.18
C ILE A 270 -16.28 1.90 -0.53
N LYS A 271 -17.41 2.19 -1.19
CA LYS A 271 -18.43 3.08 -0.62
C LYS A 271 -18.98 2.57 0.71
N GLN A 272 -19.31 1.28 0.79
CA GLN A 272 -19.81 0.66 2.02
C GLN A 272 -18.74 0.64 3.11
N MET A 273 -17.48 0.31 2.78
CA MET A 273 -16.39 0.29 3.74
C MET A 273 -16.09 1.68 4.29
N ASN A 274 -16.12 2.71 3.44
CA ASN A 274 -15.98 4.09 3.90
C ASN A 274 -17.09 4.48 4.89
N GLU A 275 -18.34 4.08 4.63
CA GLU A 275 -19.45 4.31 5.57
C GLU A 275 -19.24 3.58 6.90
N LEU A 276 -18.78 2.33 6.88
CA LEU A 276 -18.45 1.60 8.11
C LEU A 276 -17.28 2.24 8.87
N TYR A 277 -16.24 2.68 8.16
CA TYR A 277 -15.09 3.35 8.76
C TYR A 277 -15.48 4.70 9.39
N GLU A 278 -16.29 5.50 8.71
CA GLU A 278 -16.80 6.77 9.26
C GLU A 278 -17.62 6.57 10.54
N ASN A 279 -18.32 5.44 10.66
CA ASN A 279 -19.07 5.06 11.85
C ASN A 279 -18.23 4.31 12.91
N ASN A 280 -16.92 4.16 12.71
CA ASN A 280 -16.02 3.39 13.57
C ASN A 280 -16.47 1.93 13.78
N LEU A 281 -16.99 1.29 12.73
CA LEU A 281 -17.45 -0.10 12.74
C LEU A 281 -16.43 -1.09 12.16
N ILE A 282 -15.40 -0.59 11.48
CA ILE A 282 -14.29 -1.38 10.96
C ILE A 282 -12.97 -0.70 11.27
N ASP A 283 -11.92 -1.49 11.45
CA ASP A 283 -10.56 -1.01 11.70
C ASP A 283 -9.65 -1.19 10.49
N PHE A 284 -9.74 -2.35 9.85
CA PHE A 284 -8.90 -2.70 8.71
C PHE A 284 -9.69 -3.39 7.61
N ILE A 285 -9.21 -3.18 6.39
CA ILE A 285 -9.58 -3.96 5.24
C ILE A 285 -8.32 -4.68 4.79
N ILE A 286 -8.40 -6.01 4.70
CA ILE A 286 -7.32 -6.84 4.17
C ILE A 286 -7.78 -7.33 2.80
N LEU A 287 -7.03 -6.99 1.77
CA LEU A 287 -7.23 -7.47 0.41
C LEU A 287 -6.15 -8.49 0.10
N THR A 288 -6.51 -9.76 -0.09
CA THR A 288 -5.54 -10.84 -0.35
C THR A 288 -5.86 -11.53 -1.67
N GLY A 289 -4.87 -11.75 -2.53
CA GLY A 289 -5.04 -12.58 -3.73
C GLY A 289 -5.86 -11.93 -4.85
N ASP A 290 -5.51 -12.24 -6.09
CA ASP A 290 -6.25 -11.93 -7.32
C ASP A 290 -6.92 -10.54 -7.36
N LEU A 291 -6.14 -9.52 -6.97
CA LEU A 291 -6.62 -8.13 -6.94
C LEU A 291 -6.96 -7.63 -8.36
N ILE A 292 -6.13 -8.02 -9.32
CA ILE A 292 -6.30 -7.72 -10.74
C ILE A 292 -6.26 -9.00 -11.55
N ASP A 293 -6.94 -8.98 -12.69
CA ASP A 293 -6.97 -10.06 -13.64
C ASP A 293 -6.08 -9.70 -14.83
N PHE A 294 -4.93 -10.39 -14.97
CA PHE A 294 -3.81 -10.09 -15.87
C PHE A 294 -3.13 -8.72 -15.62
N CYS A 295 -1.81 -8.62 -15.76
CA CYS A 295 -1.12 -7.34 -15.59
C CYS A 295 -1.41 -6.38 -16.75
N TYR A 296 -1.33 -6.84 -17.99
CA TYR A 296 -1.43 -6.00 -19.19
C TYR A 296 -2.84 -5.99 -19.78
N CYS A 297 -3.25 -4.84 -20.34
CA CYS A 297 -4.57 -4.67 -20.93
C CYS A 297 -4.67 -5.11 -22.40
N SER A 298 -3.56 -5.37 -23.10
CA SER A 298 -3.55 -5.70 -24.54
C SER A 298 -2.37 -6.58 -24.95
N ASP A 299 -2.53 -7.29 -26.07
CA ASP A 299 -1.54 -8.22 -26.65
C ASP A 299 -0.30 -7.52 -27.25
N ASN A 300 -0.29 -6.19 -27.35
CA ASN A 300 0.74 -5.42 -28.07
C ASN A 300 1.90 -4.89 -27.20
N ILE A 301 2.11 -5.43 -26.00
CA ILE A 301 3.12 -4.93 -25.03
C ILE A 301 4.34 -5.88 -24.97
N VAL A 302 4.70 -6.49 -26.10
CA VAL A 302 5.79 -7.50 -26.15
C VAL A 302 7.16 -6.87 -26.44
N GLU A 303 7.26 -5.57 -26.74
CA GLU A 303 8.53 -4.99 -27.22
C GLU A 303 9.10 -3.80 -26.44
N SER A 304 8.44 -3.27 -25.42
CA SER A 304 9.04 -2.22 -24.57
C SER A 304 9.27 -2.70 -23.14
N ASP A 305 10.49 -2.52 -22.65
CA ASP A 305 10.86 -2.65 -21.22
C ASP A 305 10.12 -1.64 -20.30
N GLU A 306 9.15 -0.90 -20.84
CA GLU A 306 8.46 0.19 -20.18
C GLU A 306 7.11 -0.29 -19.62
N PHE A 307 7.15 -0.73 -18.36
CA PHE A 307 5.95 -1.02 -17.57
C PHE A 307 5.21 0.27 -17.20
N GLU A 308 4.39 0.78 -18.11
CA GLU A 308 3.60 1.98 -17.85
C GLU A 308 2.28 1.65 -17.14
N LEU A 309 2.12 2.11 -15.89
CA LEU A 309 0.98 1.79 -15.02
C LEU A 309 -0.40 2.01 -15.70
N HIS A 310 -0.56 3.05 -16.52
CA HIS A 310 -1.84 3.37 -17.16
C HIS A 310 -2.26 2.36 -18.24
N ASN A 311 -1.33 1.53 -18.73
CA ASN A 311 -1.59 0.46 -19.71
C ASN A 311 -1.83 -0.90 -19.05
N THR A 312 -1.92 -0.94 -17.71
CA THR A 312 -2.08 -2.15 -16.91
C THR A 312 -3.39 -2.17 -16.15
N ASN A 313 -3.86 -3.35 -15.76
CA ASN A 313 -5.03 -3.46 -14.87
C ASN A 313 -4.72 -2.92 -13.45
N TRP A 314 -3.44 -2.79 -13.07
CA TRP A 314 -3.03 -2.04 -11.88
C TRP A 314 -3.42 -0.56 -11.97
N GLY A 315 -3.31 0.06 -13.15
CA GLY A 315 -3.78 1.42 -13.36
C GLY A 315 -5.29 1.55 -13.14
N ILE A 316 -6.06 0.54 -13.53
CA ILE A 316 -7.51 0.50 -13.33
C ILE A 316 -7.84 0.32 -11.84
N PHE A 317 -7.21 -0.64 -11.18
CA PHE A 317 -7.34 -0.85 -9.75
C PHE A 317 -7.00 0.43 -8.97
N TYR A 318 -5.86 1.05 -9.27
CA TYR A 318 -5.44 2.33 -8.69
C TYR A 318 -6.48 3.43 -8.89
N ASN A 319 -7.03 3.55 -10.09
CA ASN A 319 -8.07 4.53 -10.39
C ASN A 319 -9.39 4.24 -9.68
N ILE A 320 -9.74 2.97 -9.43
CA ILE A 320 -10.94 2.62 -8.66
C ILE A 320 -10.76 2.95 -7.18
N ILE A 321 -9.60 2.67 -6.61
CA ILE A 321 -9.33 2.90 -5.18
C ILE A 321 -9.28 4.40 -4.84
N LEU A 322 -8.85 5.26 -5.78
CA LEU A 322 -8.65 6.69 -5.54
C LEU A 322 -9.79 7.63 -5.98
N ASN A 323 -10.82 7.11 -6.65
CA ASN A 323 -11.98 7.89 -7.09
C ASN A 323 -13.20 7.60 -6.22
#